data_AF-A0A022PZD3-F1
#
_entry.id   AF-A0A022PZD3-F1
#
_cell.length_a   1.000
_cell.length_b   1.000
_cell.length_c   1.000
_cell.angle_alpha   90.00
_cell.angle_beta   90.00
_cell.angle_gamma   90.00
#
_symmetry.space_group_name_H-M   'P 1'
#
loop_
_entity.id
_entity.type
_entity.pdbx_description
1 polymer ?
#
loop_
_entity_poly.entity_id
_entity_poly.type
_entity_poly.pdbx_seq_one_letter_code
_entity_poly.pdbx_strand_id
1 'polypeptide(L)'
;MDNEKGIVRDVKLQAVLVGCNYPDYPEGDGRLNGCINDAKMMKKMLIGRFGFDPKTIMVLTDKPGSKKLRATGQNIKIQLGNMIAKALPGDRLFFFFAGHGTSFPDEHNENLTRHAIVACDDNNITCMDFRHYVNHLPKDATLTIIADSCYSGGLIDQEPVQVGLLPYNNPRINNEDSNYKPRKLPYEVYLAQLSSKSGLNSPDIGVHLVKLFDSEASILFRLRPDQHPKPLKADQGILLSGCEPNELTSDEPADKNGPAGGVFTKTVAAIVNGHPAPITNKNLVIRARRILGNRKKDPQHPCLYCSRKNADAVFLRKASPGRAEICETSEDRVVEE
;
A
#
# COMPACT_ATOMS: atom_id res chain seq x y z
N MET A 1 -34.22 -36.26 -8.81
CA MET A 1 -32.89 -36.08 -8.21
C MET A 1 -32.12 -35.22 -9.18
N ASP A 2 -32.30 -33.91 -9.07
CA ASP A 2 -31.72 -32.96 -10.01
C ASP A 2 -30.25 -32.76 -9.70
N ASN A 3 -29.44 -33.09 -10.69
CA ASN A 3 -28.00 -32.98 -10.67
C ASN A 3 -27.66 -31.51 -10.96
N GLU A 4 -27.70 -30.65 -9.93
CA GLU A 4 -27.13 -29.30 -10.01
C GLU A 4 -25.62 -29.42 -10.22
N LYS A 5 -25.18 -29.44 -11.48
CA LYS A 5 -23.82 -29.09 -11.85
C LYS A 5 -23.61 -27.63 -11.44
N GLY A 6 -23.16 -27.43 -10.21
CA GLY A 6 -22.85 -26.12 -9.67
C GLY A 6 -21.92 -25.39 -10.63
N ILE A 7 -22.40 -24.29 -11.22
CA ILE A 7 -21.60 -23.43 -12.07
C ILE A 7 -20.48 -22.87 -11.20
N VAL A 8 -19.26 -23.37 -11.39
CA VAL A 8 -18.07 -22.82 -10.75
C VAL A 8 -17.87 -21.42 -11.29
N ARG A 9 -18.23 -20.42 -10.48
CA ARG A 9 -17.98 -19.01 -10.77
C ARG A 9 -16.46 -18.78 -10.88
N ASP A 10 -16.01 -18.14 -11.96
CA ASP A 10 -14.62 -17.71 -12.08
C ASP A 10 -14.30 -16.61 -11.07
N VAL A 11 -13.20 -16.79 -10.33
CA VAL A 11 -12.70 -15.85 -9.33
C VAL A 11 -12.19 -14.60 -10.03
N LYS A 12 -12.74 -13.43 -9.67
CA LYS A 12 -12.36 -12.17 -10.31
C LYS A 12 -11.10 -11.61 -9.67
N LEU A 13 -10.26 -11.06 -10.55
CA LEU A 13 -9.07 -10.28 -10.20
C LEU A 13 -9.36 -8.81 -10.53
N GLN A 14 -9.30 -7.94 -9.54
CA GLN A 14 -9.51 -6.49 -9.72
C GLN A 14 -8.38 -5.72 -9.05
N ALA A 15 -7.99 -4.60 -9.65
CA ALA A 15 -6.92 -3.79 -9.09
C ALA A 15 -7.19 -2.29 -9.18
N VAL A 16 -6.74 -1.56 -8.16
CA VAL A 16 -6.62 -0.10 -8.16
C VAL A 16 -5.14 0.23 -7.92
N LEU A 17 -4.51 0.89 -8.89
CA LEU A 17 -3.09 1.22 -8.87
C LEU A 17 -2.92 2.74 -8.84
N VAL A 18 -2.18 3.25 -7.87
CA VAL A 18 -2.01 4.68 -7.62
C VAL A 18 -0.53 5.04 -7.68
N GLY A 19 -0.19 6.06 -8.45
CA GLY A 19 1.16 6.64 -8.50
C GLY A 19 1.09 8.16 -8.47
N CYS A 20 1.62 8.77 -7.41
CA CYS A 20 1.65 10.22 -7.20
C CYS A 20 3.08 10.75 -7.25
N ASN A 21 3.36 11.67 -8.17
CA ASN A 21 4.67 12.33 -8.31
C ASN A 21 4.70 13.75 -7.71
N TYR A 22 3.55 14.31 -7.32
CA TYR A 22 3.38 15.62 -6.71
C TYR A 22 4.06 16.74 -7.53
N PRO A 23 3.68 16.92 -8.82
CA PRO A 23 4.32 17.89 -9.69
C PRO A 23 4.14 19.34 -9.20
N ASP A 24 3.17 19.61 -8.34
CA ASP A 24 2.91 20.94 -7.79
C ASP A 24 3.91 21.32 -6.66
N TYR A 25 4.66 20.35 -6.14
CA TYR A 25 5.73 20.59 -5.16
C TYR A 25 7.04 21.04 -5.83
N PRO A 26 7.86 21.86 -5.15
CA PRO A 26 9.20 22.24 -5.63
C PRO A 26 10.13 21.03 -5.84
N GLU A 27 11.11 21.17 -6.74
CA GLU A 27 12.14 20.15 -6.89
C GLU A 27 13.01 20.05 -5.63
N GLY A 28 13.12 18.84 -5.09
CA GLY A 28 13.90 18.59 -3.88
C GLY A 28 13.08 18.66 -2.59
N ASP A 29 11.87 19.22 -2.65
CA ASP A 29 10.97 19.36 -1.50
C ASP A 29 9.58 18.84 -1.85
N GLY A 30 9.35 17.53 -1.65
CA GLY A 30 8.05 16.87 -1.90
C GLY A 30 7.77 16.42 -3.34
N ARG A 31 8.54 16.85 -4.35
CA ARG A 31 8.38 16.32 -5.73
C ARG A 31 9.11 14.98 -5.93
N LEU A 32 8.35 13.95 -6.35
CA LEU A 32 8.83 12.61 -6.72
C LEU A 32 8.77 12.38 -8.24
N ASN A 33 9.46 11.34 -8.73
CA ASN A 33 9.53 11.08 -10.18
C ASN A 33 9.25 9.62 -10.56
N GLY A 34 9.37 8.67 -9.63
CA GLY A 34 9.27 7.24 -9.91
C GLY A 34 7.87 6.63 -9.79
N CYS A 35 6.97 7.24 -9.01
CA CYS A 35 5.75 6.59 -8.55
C CYS A 35 4.77 6.24 -9.67
N ILE A 36 4.65 7.09 -10.68
CA ILE A 36 3.84 6.81 -11.89
C ILE A 36 4.41 5.62 -12.68
N ASN A 37 5.73 5.44 -12.70
CA ASN A 37 6.37 4.32 -13.38
C ASN A 37 6.15 3.02 -12.62
N ASP A 38 6.16 3.07 -11.29
CA ASP A 38 5.86 1.91 -10.45
C ASP A 38 4.43 1.42 -10.66
N ALA A 39 3.44 2.32 -10.70
CA ALA A 39 2.05 1.94 -10.99
C ALA A 39 1.93 1.25 -12.36
N LYS A 40 2.68 1.70 -13.38
CA LYS A 40 2.75 1.03 -14.68
C LYS A 40 3.45 -0.33 -14.62
N MET A 41 4.53 -0.45 -13.85
CA MET A 41 5.28 -1.69 -13.66
C MET A 41 4.40 -2.74 -12.98
N MET A 42 3.68 -2.36 -11.92
CA MET A 42 2.71 -3.22 -11.25
C MET A 42 1.59 -3.63 -12.18
N LYS A 43 1.05 -2.72 -13.01
CA LYS A 43 0.05 -3.08 -14.03
C LYS A 43 0.57 -4.17 -14.97
N LYS A 44 1.80 -4.03 -15.47
CA LYS A 44 2.42 -5.02 -16.36
C LYS A 44 2.59 -6.38 -15.67
N MET A 45 3.07 -6.38 -14.42
CA MET A 45 3.23 -7.60 -13.62
C MET A 45 1.88 -8.31 -13.40
N LEU A 46 0.84 -7.58 -13.00
CA LEU A 46 -0.50 -8.15 -12.76
C LEU A 46 -1.10 -8.80 -14.02
N ILE A 47 -0.96 -8.15 -15.18
CA ILE A 47 -1.44 -8.70 -16.45
C ILE A 47 -0.59 -9.91 -16.85
N GLY A 48 0.73 -9.76 -16.87
CA GLY A 48 1.65 -10.75 -17.43
C GLY A 48 1.82 -12.01 -16.57
N ARG A 49 1.82 -11.88 -15.24
CA ARG A 49 2.05 -13.01 -14.33
C ARG A 49 0.77 -13.60 -13.72
N PHE A 50 -0.24 -12.77 -13.48
CA PHE A 50 -1.46 -13.22 -12.78
C PHE A 50 -2.70 -13.23 -13.68
N GLY A 51 -2.60 -12.77 -14.92
CA GLY A 51 -3.71 -12.80 -15.87
C GLY A 51 -4.85 -11.85 -15.50
N PHE A 52 -4.56 -10.72 -14.83
CA PHE A 52 -5.57 -9.68 -14.63
C PHE A 52 -6.03 -9.15 -15.99
N ASP A 53 -7.35 -9.06 -16.17
CA ASP A 53 -7.92 -8.36 -17.34
C ASP A 53 -7.53 -6.87 -17.25
N PRO A 54 -6.88 -6.28 -18.26
CA PRO A 54 -6.56 -4.86 -18.26
C PRO A 54 -7.75 -3.93 -18.00
N LYS A 55 -8.98 -4.38 -18.27
CA LYS A 55 -10.24 -3.65 -18.02
C LYS A 55 -10.66 -3.63 -16.55
N THR A 56 -10.19 -4.58 -15.74
CA THR A 56 -10.43 -4.61 -14.28
C THR A 56 -9.33 -3.94 -13.47
N ILE A 57 -8.35 -3.32 -14.15
CA ILE A 57 -7.27 -2.55 -13.51
C ILE A 57 -7.52 -1.05 -13.71
N MET A 58 -7.92 -0.38 -12.63
CA MET A 58 -7.97 1.07 -12.55
C MET A 58 -6.59 1.63 -12.23
N VAL A 59 -6.16 2.69 -12.94
CA VAL A 59 -4.89 3.38 -12.69
C VAL A 59 -5.16 4.86 -12.48
N LEU A 60 -4.79 5.38 -11.31
CA LEU A 60 -4.86 6.79 -10.96
C LEU A 60 -3.46 7.38 -10.86
N THR A 61 -3.25 8.55 -11.47
CA THR A 61 -1.97 9.26 -11.43
C THR A 61 -2.20 10.77 -11.42
N ASP A 62 -1.21 11.53 -11.04
CA ASP A 62 -1.20 13.00 -11.12
C ASP A 62 -0.39 13.54 -12.30
N LYS A 63 -0.18 12.73 -13.35
CA LYS A 63 0.53 13.15 -14.56
C LYS A 63 -0.10 14.44 -15.14
N PRO A 64 0.65 15.55 -15.25
CA PRO A 64 0.14 16.80 -15.83
C PRO A 64 -0.42 16.59 -17.24
N GLY A 65 -1.55 17.25 -17.54
CA GLY A 65 -2.22 17.17 -18.84
C GLY A 65 -2.87 15.83 -19.18
N SER A 66 -2.87 14.85 -18.27
CA SER A 66 -3.54 13.57 -18.48
C SER A 66 -5.05 13.72 -18.43
N LYS A 67 -5.77 13.12 -19.40
CA LYS A 67 -7.23 13.00 -19.40
C LYS A 67 -7.74 11.87 -18.49
N LYS A 68 -6.84 11.09 -17.88
CA LYS A 68 -7.21 10.00 -16.96
C LYS A 68 -7.60 10.55 -15.59
N LEU A 69 -8.30 9.73 -14.82
CA LEU A 69 -8.71 10.06 -13.47
C LEU A 69 -7.49 10.38 -12.59
N ARG A 70 -7.52 11.55 -11.94
CA ARG A 70 -6.43 12.05 -11.10
C ARG A 70 -6.43 11.32 -9.75
N ALA A 71 -5.25 11.10 -9.16
CA ALA A 71 -5.07 10.39 -7.89
C ALA A 71 -5.42 11.23 -6.65
N THR A 72 -6.58 11.89 -6.66
CA THR A 72 -7.11 12.63 -5.49
C THR A 72 -7.58 11.67 -4.40
N GLY A 73 -7.59 12.13 -3.14
CA GLY A 73 -8.04 11.30 -2.02
C GLY A 73 -9.46 10.76 -2.22
N GLN A 74 -10.36 11.60 -2.74
CA GLN A 74 -11.72 11.20 -3.09
C GLN A 74 -11.75 10.12 -4.17
N ASN A 75 -11.04 10.31 -5.29
CA ASN A 75 -11.04 9.36 -6.39
C ASN A 75 -10.48 8.01 -5.96
N ILE A 76 -9.39 8.00 -5.20
CA ILE A 76 -8.79 6.76 -4.66
C ILE A 76 -9.83 6.01 -3.80
N LYS A 77 -10.48 6.71 -2.86
CA LYS A 77 -11.51 6.13 -1.98
C LYS A 77 -12.73 5.61 -2.74
N ILE A 78 -13.22 6.34 -3.73
CA ILE A 78 -14.32 5.90 -4.60
C ILE A 78 -13.95 4.62 -5.36
N GLN A 79 -12.75 4.56 -5.96
CA GLN A 79 -12.35 3.39 -6.73
C GLN A 79 -12.11 2.17 -5.84
N LEU A 80 -11.54 2.36 -4.65
CA LEU A 80 -11.38 1.28 -3.66
C LEU A 80 -12.75 0.77 -3.18
N GLY A 81 -13.67 1.67 -2.83
CA GLY A 81 -15.04 1.33 -2.44
C GLY A 81 -15.80 0.59 -3.54
N ASN A 82 -15.72 1.05 -4.79
CA ASN A 82 -16.34 0.41 -5.94
C ASN A 82 -15.78 -1.00 -6.20
N MET A 83 -14.46 -1.19 -6.04
CA MET A 83 -13.80 -2.49 -6.20
C MET A 83 -14.32 -3.49 -5.15
N ILE A 84 -14.47 -3.05 -3.90
CA ILE A 84 -14.95 -3.89 -2.79
C ILE A 84 -16.45 -4.17 -2.89
N ALA A 85 -17.27 -3.16 -3.22
CA ALA A 85 -18.71 -3.32 -3.37
C ALA A 85 -19.10 -4.30 -4.50
N LYS A 86 -18.24 -4.43 -5.52
CA LYS A 86 -18.44 -5.38 -6.63
C LYS A 86 -17.82 -6.75 -6.38
N ALA A 87 -17.07 -6.92 -5.29
CA ALA A 87 -16.41 -8.17 -4.97
C ALA A 87 -17.45 -9.22 -4.51
N LEU A 88 -17.22 -10.47 -4.88
CA LEU A 88 -17.97 -11.61 -4.37
C LEU A 88 -17.04 -12.58 -3.63
N PRO A 89 -17.60 -13.56 -2.90
CA PRO A 89 -16.79 -14.49 -2.14
C PRO A 89 -15.67 -15.14 -2.97
N GLY A 90 -14.47 -15.17 -2.41
CA GLY A 90 -13.29 -15.74 -3.07
C GLY A 90 -12.58 -14.82 -4.08
N ASP A 91 -13.10 -13.64 -4.42
CA ASP A 91 -12.43 -12.69 -5.32
C ASP A 91 -11.07 -12.23 -4.75
N ARG A 92 -10.16 -11.78 -5.63
CA ARG A 92 -8.86 -11.22 -5.22
C ARG A 92 -8.78 -9.78 -5.67
N LEU A 93 -8.70 -8.89 -4.69
CA LEU A 93 -8.59 -7.46 -4.89
C LEU A 93 -7.15 -7.03 -4.61
N PHE A 94 -6.65 -6.10 -5.41
CA PHE A 94 -5.30 -5.61 -5.29
C PHE A 94 -5.29 -4.08 -5.25
N PHE A 95 -4.65 -3.51 -4.23
CA PHE A 95 -4.42 -2.08 -4.12
C PHE A 95 -2.92 -1.82 -4.11
N PHE A 96 -2.46 -0.95 -4.99
CA PHE A 96 -1.07 -0.51 -5.02
C PHE A 96 -1.01 1.00 -4.85
N PHE A 97 -0.12 1.44 -3.98
CA PHE A 97 0.20 2.85 -3.81
C PHE A 97 1.70 3.08 -3.89
N ALA A 98 2.11 4.02 -4.74
CA ALA A 98 3.43 4.62 -4.76
C ALA A 98 3.28 6.14 -4.63
N GLY A 99 3.95 6.73 -3.65
CA GLY A 99 3.86 8.15 -3.36
C GLY A 99 4.37 8.46 -1.96
N HIS A 100 4.08 9.65 -1.47
CA HIS A 100 4.45 10.06 -0.13
C HIS A 100 3.58 9.38 0.93
N GLY A 101 4.24 9.00 2.02
CA GLY A 101 3.60 8.85 3.31
C GLY A 101 4.03 9.96 4.27
N THR A 102 3.20 10.19 5.27
CA THR A 102 3.47 11.19 6.32
C THR A 102 3.13 10.61 7.69
N SER A 103 3.79 11.16 8.70
CA SER A 103 3.58 10.86 10.12
C SER A 103 3.16 12.13 10.85
N PHE A 104 2.17 12.03 11.73
CA PHE A 104 1.64 13.15 12.49
C PHE A 104 1.25 12.71 13.90
N PRO A 105 1.28 13.61 14.90
CA PRO A 105 0.82 13.30 16.25
C PRO A 105 -0.67 12.97 16.25
N ASP A 106 -1.08 12.01 17.08
CA ASP A 106 -2.50 11.74 17.33
C ASP A 106 -3.12 12.89 18.16
N GLU A 107 -4.32 13.33 17.78
CA GLU A 107 -5.03 14.44 18.42
C GLU A 107 -5.38 14.14 19.90
N HIS A 108 -5.59 12.87 20.25
CA HIS A 108 -6.03 12.45 21.57
C HIS A 108 -4.93 11.79 22.40
N ASN A 109 -3.77 11.53 21.81
CA ASN A 109 -2.62 10.95 22.49
C ASN A 109 -1.31 11.44 21.87
N GLU A 110 -0.70 12.44 22.47
CA GLU A 110 0.58 13.03 22.04
C GLU A 110 1.74 12.03 21.94
N ASN A 111 1.67 10.90 22.67
CA ASN A 111 2.68 9.84 22.63
C ASN A 111 2.45 8.84 21.48
N LEU A 112 1.34 8.97 20.76
CA LEU A 112 0.99 8.14 19.62
C LEU A 112 1.25 8.90 18.32
N THR A 113 2.04 8.30 17.44
CA THR A 113 2.21 8.78 16.08
C THR A 113 1.27 8.02 15.14
N ARG A 114 0.55 8.77 14.30
CA ARG A 114 -0.29 8.23 13.23
C ARG A 114 0.41 8.36 11.90
N HIS A 115 0.03 7.48 10.98
CA HIS A 115 0.57 7.46 9.63
C HIS A 115 -0.55 7.54 8.58
N ALA A 116 -0.24 8.12 7.43
CA ALA A 116 -1.12 8.14 6.27
C ALA A 116 -0.34 8.09 4.96
N ILE A 117 -1.02 7.61 3.92
CA ILE A 117 -0.61 7.92 2.54
C ILE A 117 -1.19 9.27 2.14
N VAL A 118 -0.44 10.03 1.34
CA VAL A 118 -0.81 11.38 0.89
C VAL A 118 -1.27 11.30 -0.56
N ALA A 119 -2.54 11.59 -0.85
CA ALA A 119 -3.02 11.65 -2.24
C ALA A 119 -2.46 12.89 -2.97
N CYS A 120 -2.61 12.97 -4.30
CA CYS A 120 -1.96 14.05 -5.07
C CYS A 120 -2.55 15.46 -4.84
N ASP A 121 -3.69 15.54 -4.16
CA ASP A 121 -4.36 16.77 -3.75
C ASP A 121 -4.09 17.13 -2.28
N ASP A 122 -3.19 16.41 -1.61
CA ASP A 122 -2.87 16.53 -0.19
C ASP A 122 -4.01 16.05 0.74
N ASN A 123 -4.95 15.26 0.24
CA ASN A 123 -5.94 14.61 1.09
C ASN A 123 -5.41 13.26 1.62
N ASN A 124 -5.25 13.16 2.94
CA ASN A 124 -4.75 11.95 3.57
C ASN A 124 -5.76 10.79 3.50
N ILE A 125 -5.21 9.58 3.29
CA ILE A 125 -5.94 8.32 3.50
C ILE A 125 -5.21 7.56 4.62
N THR A 126 -5.91 7.31 5.71
CA THR A 126 -5.34 6.77 6.94
C THR A 126 -5.68 5.29 7.12
N CYS A 127 -5.10 4.68 8.16
CA CYS A 127 -5.42 3.31 8.54
C CYS A 127 -6.91 3.08 8.85
N MET A 128 -7.63 4.11 9.30
CA MET A 128 -9.07 4.02 9.58
C MET A 128 -9.90 3.90 8.30
N ASP A 129 -9.49 4.57 7.21
CA ASP A 129 -10.15 4.42 5.91
C ASP A 129 -9.98 3.00 5.37
N PHE A 130 -8.75 2.48 5.39
CA PHE A 130 -8.47 1.12 4.94
C PHE A 130 -9.15 0.07 5.82
N ARG A 131 -9.15 0.23 7.15
CA ARG A 131 -9.89 -0.65 8.08
C ARG A 131 -11.38 -0.66 7.76
N HIS A 132 -11.98 0.49 7.45
CA HIS A 132 -13.36 0.55 6.98
C HIS A 132 -13.57 -0.30 5.72
N TYR A 133 -12.74 -0.14 4.70
CA TYR A 133 -12.85 -0.89 3.45
C TYR A 133 -12.68 -2.40 3.63
N VAL A 134 -11.63 -2.78 4.35
CA VAL A 134 -11.29 -4.16 4.69
C VAL A 134 -12.44 -4.86 5.43
N ASN A 135 -13.13 -4.16 6.34
CA ASN A 135 -14.26 -4.71 7.09
C ASN A 135 -15.45 -5.11 6.19
N HIS A 136 -15.54 -4.58 4.97
CA HIS A 136 -16.61 -4.86 4.02
C HIS A 136 -16.26 -5.94 3.00
N LEU A 137 -15.11 -6.61 3.14
CA LEU A 137 -14.74 -7.70 2.23
C LEU A 137 -15.72 -8.89 2.36
N PRO A 138 -16.18 -9.45 1.22
CA PRO A 138 -16.94 -10.70 1.21
C PRO A 138 -16.15 -11.84 1.83
N LYS A 139 -16.87 -12.89 2.25
CA LYS A 139 -16.25 -14.11 2.78
C LYS A 139 -15.21 -14.66 1.78
N ASP A 140 -14.03 -15.05 2.28
CA ASP A 140 -12.93 -15.64 1.50
C ASP A 140 -12.34 -14.75 0.38
N ALA A 141 -12.85 -13.53 0.19
CA ALA A 141 -12.22 -12.54 -0.65
C ALA A 141 -11.04 -11.91 0.10
N THR A 142 -9.99 -11.55 -0.63
CA THR A 142 -8.80 -10.92 -0.04
C THR A 142 -8.54 -9.58 -0.69
N LEU A 143 -8.09 -8.60 0.10
CA LEU A 143 -7.48 -7.37 -0.38
C LEU A 143 -5.98 -7.41 -0.06
N THR A 144 -5.17 -7.47 -1.10
CA THR A 144 -3.72 -7.34 -0.99
C THR A 144 -3.32 -5.90 -1.30
N ILE A 145 -2.69 -5.25 -0.33
CA ILE A 145 -2.18 -3.89 -0.38
C ILE A 145 -0.66 -3.94 -0.48
N ILE A 146 -0.10 -3.28 -1.48
CA ILE A 146 1.34 -2.98 -1.53
C ILE A 146 1.48 -1.46 -1.46
N ALA A 147 2.16 -0.97 -0.42
CA ALA A 147 2.41 0.44 -0.20
C ALA A 147 3.92 0.72 -0.26
N ASP A 148 4.36 1.25 -1.40
CA ASP A 148 5.71 1.77 -1.58
C ASP A 148 5.75 3.26 -1.20
N SER A 149 5.63 3.50 0.09
CA SER A 149 5.71 4.81 0.73
C SER A 149 6.33 4.67 2.12
N CYS A 150 6.97 5.74 2.62
CA CYS A 150 7.35 5.80 4.04
C CYS A 150 6.09 5.75 4.92
N TYR A 151 6.25 5.38 6.19
CA TYR A 151 5.13 5.36 7.16
C TYR A 151 3.94 4.47 6.77
N SER A 152 4.15 3.44 5.94
CA SER A 152 3.07 2.55 5.49
C SER A 152 2.80 1.35 6.43
N GLY A 153 3.65 1.12 7.44
CA GLY A 153 3.64 -0.06 8.33
C GLY A 153 2.44 -0.22 9.29
N GLY A 154 1.35 0.50 9.05
CA GLY A 154 0.12 0.42 9.83
C GLY A 154 -1.12 0.80 9.03
N LEU A 155 -1.03 0.78 7.69
CA LEU A 155 -2.15 1.21 6.83
C LEU A 155 -3.40 0.35 6.96
N ILE A 156 -3.31 -0.85 7.54
CA ILE A 156 -4.49 -1.58 7.98
C ILE A 156 -4.37 -1.70 9.51
N ASP A 157 -5.21 -0.95 10.23
CA ASP A 157 -5.12 -0.83 11.69
C ASP A 157 -5.32 -2.18 12.39
N GLN A 158 -4.43 -2.59 13.30
CA GLN A 158 -4.52 -3.87 14.06
C GLN A 158 -4.34 -5.17 13.25
N GLU A 159 -3.65 -5.13 12.10
CA GLU A 159 -3.18 -6.37 11.46
C GLU A 159 -1.94 -6.94 12.18
N PRO A 160 -1.85 -8.26 12.42
CA PRO A 160 -0.68 -8.88 13.03
C PRO A 160 0.56 -8.76 12.13
N VAL A 161 1.72 -8.48 12.72
CA VAL A 161 3.02 -8.47 12.04
C VAL A 161 3.49 -9.91 11.83
N GLN A 162 3.75 -10.30 10.58
CA GLN A 162 4.24 -11.63 10.19
C GLN A 162 5.71 -11.62 9.77
N VAL A 163 6.16 -10.49 9.21
CA VAL A 163 7.55 -10.20 8.89
C VAL A 163 7.78 -8.73 9.24
N GLY A 164 8.73 -8.44 10.13
CA GLY A 164 9.03 -7.09 10.60
C GLY A 164 9.35 -7.05 12.08
N LEU A 165 9.77 -5.90 12.60
CA LEU A 165 10.12 -5.73 14.02
C LEU A 165 8.89 -5.48 14.91
N LEU A 166 8.97 -6.00 16.14
CA LEU A 166 8.18 -5.59 17.30
C LEU A 166 9.16 -5.30 18.46
N PRO A 167 8.97 -4.26 19.31
CA PRO A 167 8.04 -3.12 19.21
C PRO A 167 8.67 -1.94 18.44
N TYR A 168 7.87 -0.89 18.22
CA TYR A 168 8.25 0.40 17.60
C TYR A 168 9.33 1.13 18.42
N ASN A 169 10.58 0.66 18.41
CA ASN A 169 11.69 1.37 19.02
C ASN A 169 12.47 2.14 17.97
N ASN A 170 12.43 3.46 18.12
CA ASN A 170 12.94 4.52 17.28
C ASN A 170 14.49 4.60 17.32
N PRO A 171 15.22 4.41 16.20
CA PRO A 171 16.58 4.91 16.07
C PRO A 171 16.65 5.99 14.98
N ARG A 172 17.61 6.88 15.14
CA ARG A 172 17.84 8.05 14.28
C ARG A 172 18.05 7.64 12.81
N ILE A 173 17.28 8.26 11.92
CA ILE A 173 17.49 8.21 10.47
C ILE A 173 18.80 8.97 10.18
N ASN A 174 19.84 8.25 9.75
CA ASN A 174 21.05 8.89 9.23
C ASN A 174 20.75 9.40 7.82
N ASN A 175 20.56 10.71 7.69
CA ASN A 175 20.62 11.39 6.40
C ASN A 175 22.09 11.53 6.02
N GLU A 176 22.58 10.67 5.13
CA GLU A 176 23.79 10.95 4.37
C GLU A 176 23.43 11.24 2.91
N ASP A 177 24.17 12.18 2.30
CA ASP A 177 24.10 12.62 0.91
C ASP A 177 23.88 11.44 -0.06
N SER A 178 22.63 11.21 -0.45
CA SER A 178 22.28 10.18 -1.41
C SER A 178 21.45 10.81 -2.53
N ASN A 179 21.71 10.39 -3.77
CA ASN A 179 20.90 10.77 -4.94
C ASN A 179 19.48 10.17 -4.91
N TYR A 180 19.08 9.56 -3.79
CA TYR A 180 17.80 8.91 -3.63
C TYR A 180 16.83 9.84 -2.90
N LYS A 181 15.62 9.96 -3.43
CA LYS A 181 14.58 10.78 -2.81
C LYS A 181 13.72 9.94 -1.88
N PRO A 182 13.67 10.25 -0.57
CA PRO A 182 12.82 9.51 0.34
C PRO A 182 11.34 9.79 0.02
N ARG A 183 10.49 8.77 0.08
CA ARG A 183 9.04 8.90 -0.10
C ARG A 183 8.32 9.34 1.17
N LYS A 184 8.94 10.29 1.87
CA LYS A 184 8.43 10.93 3.08
C LYS A 184 8.08 12.36 2.75
N LEU A 185 6.87 12.77 3.13
CA LEU A 185 6.53 14.18 3.19
C LEU A 185 6.67 14.65 4.64
N PRO A 186 7.68 15.50 4.95
CA PRO A 186 7.89 15.99 6.31
C PRO A 186 6.64 16.70 6.85
N TYR A 187 6.34 16.49 8.13
CA TYR A 187 5.14 17.03 8.78
C TYR A 187 5.04 18.57 8.65
N GLU A 188 6.16 19.27 8.85
CA GLU A 188 6.21 20.73 8.79
C GLU A 188 5.89 21.26 7.38
N VAL A 189 6.49 20.65 6.35
CA VAL A 189 6.22 20.99 4.93
C VAL A 189 4.75 20.72 4.61
N TYR A 190 4.23 19.58 5.06
CA TYR A 190 2.84 19.19 4.84
C TYR A 190 1.85 20.14 5.52
N LEU A 191 2.08 20.45 6.80
CA LEU A 191 1.27 21.38 7.57
C LEU A 191 1.30 22.79 6.95
N ALA A 192 2.47 23.29 6.53
CA ALA A 192 2.57 24.59 5.86
C ALA A 192 1.72 24.65 4.58
N GLN A 193 1.73 23.58 3.78
CA GLN A 193 0.91 23.46 2.58
C GLN A 193 -0.59 23.46 2.90
N LEU A 194 -1.00 22.68 3.91
CA LEU A 194 -2.40 22.62 4.35
C LEU A 194 -2.88 23.96 4.93
N SER A 195 -2.06 24.64 5.73
CA SER A 195 -2.34 25.97 6.27
C SER A 195 -2.50 26.99 5.16
N SER A 196 -1.61 26.99 4.16
CA SER A 196 -1.71 27.87 2.98
C SER A 196 -3.02 27.66 2.21
N LYS A 197 -3.42 26.41 1.98
CA LYS A 197 -4.65 26.08 1.24
C LYS A 197 -5.93 26.39 2.01
N SER A 198 -5.95 26.12 3.32
CA SER A 198 -7.14 26.24 4.16
C SER A 198 -7.34 27.64 4.74
N GLY A 199 -6.28 28.45 4.82
CA GLY A 199 -6.28 29.75 5.47
C GLY A 199 -6.35 29.69 7.00
N LEU A 200 -6.14 28.52 7.62
CA LEU A 200 -6.19 28.34 9.06
C LEU A 200 -4.79 28.43 9.68
N ASN A 201 -4.72 28.86 10.94
CA ASN A 201 -3.51 28.83 11.76
C ASN A 201 -3.71 27.81 12.90
N SER A 202 -3.63 26.52 12.58
CA SER A 202 -3.78 25.42 13.52
C SER A 202 -2.55 24.50 13.42
N PRO A 203 -2.07 23.90 14.52
CA PRO A 203 -1.06 22.86 14.44
C PRO A 203 -1.67 21.49 14.09
N ASP A 204 -2.99 21.35 14.11
CA ASP A 204 -3.71 20.10 13.86
C ASP A 204 -4.12 19.98 12.39
N ILE A 205 -3.45 19.07 11.66
CA ILE A 205 -3.75 18.76 10.26
C ILE A 205 -5.20 18.29 10.05
N GLY A 206 -5.84 17.67 11.04
CA GLY A 206 -7.21 17.19 10.96
C GLY A 206 -8.19 18.32 10.68
N VAL A 207 -8.04 19.45 11.39
CA VAL A 207 -8.87 20.66 11.18
C VAL A 207 -8.71 21.18 9.75
N HIS A 208 -7.48 21.22 9.23
CA HIS A 208 -7.22 21.65 7.85
C HIS A 208 -7.86 20.70 6.83
N LEU A 209 -7.69 19.39 7.02
CA LEU A 209 -8.20 18.37 6.11
C LEU A 209 -9.74 18.36 6.09
N VAL A 210 -10.40 18.47 7.24
CA VAL A 210 -11.86 18.57 7.30
C VAL A 210 -12.33 19.88 6.67
N LYS A 211 -11.64 21.01 6.89
CA LYS A 211 -11.98 22.29 6.24
C LYS A 211 -11.89 22.22 4.72
N LEU A 212 -10.88 21.54 4.19
CA LEU A 212 -10.59 21.47 2.75
C LEU A 212 -11.44 20.43 2.02
N PHE A 213 -11.70 19.29 2.65
CA PHE A 213 -12.28 18.11 1.99
C PHE A 213 -13.63 17.69 2.58
N ASP A 214 -14.06 18.26 3.71
CA ASP A 214 -15.34 17.98 4.37
C ASP A 214 -15.61 16.46 4.50
N SER A 215 -16.71 15.95 3.92
CA SER A 215 -17.05 14.52 3.93
C SER A 215 -16.04 13.62 3.20
N GLU A 216 -15.17 14.20 2.37
CA GLU A 216 -14.09 13.51 1.66
C GLU A 216 -12.80 13.45 2.47
N ALA A 217 -12.72 14.03 3.66
CA ALA A 217 -11.57 13.82 4.56
C ALA A 217 -11.53 12.37 5.09
N SER A 218 -10.38 11.94 5.61
CA SER A 218 -10.24 10.62 6.24
C SER A 218 -11.25 10.40 7.37
N ILE A 219 -11.74 9.17 7.54
CA ILE A 219 -12.56 8.75 8.69
C ILE A 219 -11.91 9.16 10.02
N LEU A 220 -10.58 9.08 10.11
CA LEU A 220 -9.82 9.41 11.31
C LEU A 220 -10.13 10.83 11.83
N PHE A 221 -10.24 11.80 10.92
CA PHE A 221 -10.43 13.22 11.28
C PHE A 221 -11.91 13.63 11.37
N ARG A 222 -12.82 12.86 10.75
CA ARG A 222 -14.25 13.21 10.69
C ARG A 222 -15.06 12.61 11.82
N LEU A 223 -14.63 11.47 12.35
CA LEU A 223 -15.37 10.73 13.36
C LEU A 223 -14.65 10.76 14.69
N ARG A 224 -15.43 10.68 15.78
CA ARG A 224 -14.88 10.52 17.12
C ARG A 224 -14.24 9.14 17.28
N PRO A 225 -13.25 8.97 18.19
CA PRO A 225 -12.57 7.69 18.39
C PRO A 225 -13.49 6.50 18.70
N ASP A 226 -14.59 6.72 19.42
CA ASP A 226 -15.57 5.68 19.73
C ASP A 226 -16.32 5.15 18.50
N GLN A 227 -16.35 5.94 17.43
CA GLN A 227 -17.01 5.63 16.15
C GLN A 227 -16.03 5.11 15.10
N HIS A 228 -14.73 5.03 15.40
CA HIS A 228 -13.75 4.52 14.46
C HIS A 228 -13.99 3.04 14.15
N PRO A 229 -13.80 2.62 12.88
CA PRO A 229 -13.93 1.22 12.49
C PRO A 229 -13.02 0.31 13.30
N LYS A 230 -13.60 -0.70 13.95
CA LYS A 230 -12.85 -1.73 14.69
C LYS A 230 -12.73 -3.01 13.88
N PRO A 231 -11.71 -3.84 14.12
CA PRO A 231 -11.65 -5.17 13.54
C PRO A 231 -12.94 -5.99 13.78
N LEU A 232 -13.43 -6.66 12.75
CA LEU A 232 -14.66 -7.49 12.80
C LEU A 232 -14.37 -8.99 12.76
N LYS A 233 -13.24 -9.40 12.16
CA LYS A 233 -12.86 -10.80 11.91
C LYS A 233 -11.35 -10.97 12.03
N ALA A 234 -10.85 -12.21 12.06
CA ALA A 234 -9.41 -12.49 12.13
C ALA A 234 -8.68 -12.32 10.78
N ASP A 235 -9.36 -12.60 9.66
CA ASP A 235 -8.81 -12.42 8.30
C ASP A 235 -9.41 -11.15 7.71
N GLN A 236 -8.66 -10.05 7.68
CA GLN A 236 -9.21 -8.78 7.19
C GLN A 236 -8.37 -8.12 6.08
N GLY A 237 -7.06 -8.30 6.01
CA GLY A 237 -6.31 -7.82 4.85
C GLY A 237 -4.92 -8.42 4.74
N ILE A 238 -4.23 -8.06 3.66
CA ILE A 238 -2.81 -8.36 3.47
C ILE A 238 -2.11 -7.06 3.11
N LEU A 239 -1.20 -6.59 3.95
CA LEU A 239 -0.42 -5.38 3.70
C LEU A 239 1.07 -5.71 3.62
N LEU A 240 1.68 -5.31 2.52
CA LEU A 240 3.13 -5.29 2.33
C LEU A 240 3.59 -3.83 2.32
N SER A 241 4.40 -3.44 3.30
CA SER A 241 5.05 -2.12 3.35
C SER A 241 6.46 -2.19 2.78
N GLY A 242 6.94 -1.08 2.22
CA GLY A 242 8.29 -1.02 1.65
C GLY A 242 9.43 -0.97 2.65
N CYS A 243 9.16 -0.63 3.91
CA CYS A 243 10.17 -0.52 4.96
C CYS A 243 9.59 -0.76 6.35
N GLU A 244 10.48 -0.90 7.34
CA GLU A 244 10.12 -0.84 8.76
C GLU A 244 9.63 0.57 9.13
N PRO A 245 8.88 0.73 10.23
CA PRO A 245 8.39 2.03 10.67
C PRO A 245 9.47 3.11 10.86
N ASN A 246 10.70 2.71 11.18
CA ASN A 246 11.82 3.61 11.46
C ASN A 246 12.76 3.81 10.27
N GLU A 247 12.35 3.34 9.09
CA GLU A 247 13.15 3.41 7.86
C GLU A 247 12.46 4.28 6.82
N LEU A 248 13.22 4.67 5.79
CA LEU A 248 12.71 5.42 4.65
C LEU A 248 12.69 4.52 3.41
N THR A 249 11.59 4.58 2.66
CA THR A 249 11.57 4.10 1.28
C THR A 249 12.11 5.18 0.34
N SER A 250 12.67 4.76 -0.79
CA SER A 250 13.44 5.66 -1.66
C SER A 250 13.20 5.40 -3.14
N ASP A 251 13.20 6.49 -3.93
CA ASP A 251 13.24 6.47 -5.39
C ASP A 251 14.67 6.27 -5.89
N GLU A 252 14.87 5.29 -6.76
CA GLU A 252 16.02 5.26 -7.65
C GLU A 252 15.79 6.22 -8.82
N PRO A 253 16.82 7.01 -9.21
CA PRO A 253 16.75 7.80 -10.43
C PRO A 253 16.66 6.90 -11.67
N ALA A 254 16.27 7.50 -12.81
CA ALA A 254 16.34 6.80 -14.08
C ALA A 254 17.80 6.56 -14.45
N ASP A 255 18.11 5.37 -14.97
CA ASP A 255 19.43 4.98 -15.41
C ASP A 255 19.36 4.10 -16.67
N LYS A 256 20.50 3.55 -17.09
CA LYS A 256 20.59 2.63 -18.23
C LYS A 256 19.76 1.34 -18.05
N ASN A 257 19.38 1.00 -16.82
CA ASN A 257 18.65 -0.23 -16.49
C ASN A 257 17.13 0.00 -16.38
N GLY A 258 16.66 1.26 -16.34
CA GLY A 258 15.24 1.53 -16.37
C GLY A 258 14.85 2.96 -15.94
N PRO A 259 13.53 3.24 -15.96
CA PRO A 259 13.02 4.52 -15.49
C PRO A 259 13.20 4.66 -13.97
N ALA A 260 13.08 5.90 -13.49
CA ALA A 260 13.00 6.18 -12.06
C ALA A 260 11.82 5.41 -11.43
N GLY A 261 12.00 4.93 -10.20
CA GLY A 261 11.01 4.08 -9.51
C GLY A 261 11.45 3.68 -8.11
N GLY A 262 10.50 3.21 -7.31
CA GLY A 262 10.74 2.77 -5.94
C GLY A 262 11.51 1.45 -5.90
N VAL A 263 12.54 1.38 -5.06
CA VAL A 263 13.40 0.19 -4.93
C VAL A 263 12.61 -1.03 -4.47
N PHE A 264 11.60 -0.81 -3.63
CA PHE A 264 10.71 -1.86 -3.16
C PHE A 264 9.83 -2.40 -4.29
N THR A 265 9.14 -1.51 -5.02
CA THR A 265 8.30 -1.94 -6.16
C THR A 265 9.15 -2.69 -7.20
N LYS A 266 10.33 -2.17 -7.57
CA LYS A 266 11.23 -2.84 -8.52
C LYS A 266 11.62 -4.23 -8.05
N THR A 267 11.93 -4.37 -6.76
CA THR A 267 12.35 -5.65 -6.17
C THR A 267 11.20 -6.66 -6.12
N VAL A 268 9.99 -6.25 -5.70
CA VAL A 268 8.80 -7.11 -5.72
C VAL A 268 8.51 -7.59 -7.15
N ALA A 269 8.52 -6.66 -8.11
CA ALA A 269 8.29 -6.99 -9.51
C ALA A 269 9.37 -7.95 -10.06
N ALA A 270 10.65 -7.76 -9.69
CA ALA A 270 11.74 -8.64 -10.11
C ALA A 270 11.61 -10.05 -9.51
N ILE A 271 11.29 -10.18 -8.21
CA ILE A 271 11.08 -11.49 -7.56
C ILE A 271 9.93 -12.22 -8.23
N VAL A 272 8.77 -11.58 -8.36
CA VAL A 272 7.57 -12.20 -8.94
C VAL A 272 7.79 -12.55 -10.42
N ASN A 273 8.46 -11.68 -11.18
CA ASN A 273 8.75 -11.93 -12.59
C ASN A 273 9.91 -12.91 -12.82
N GLY A 274 10.78 -13.15 -11.84
CA GLY A 274 11.89 -14.09 -11.94
C GLY A 274 11.60 -15.46 -11.33
N HIS A 275 10.65 -15.57 -10.41
CA HIS A 275 10.37 -16.82 -9.73
C HIS A 275 9.54 -17.77 -10.62
N PRO A 276 9.97 -19.03 -10.82
CA PRO A 276 9.29 -19.97 -11.71
C PRO A 276 8.06 -20.61 -11.09
N ALA A 277 7.96 -20.63 -9.76
CA ALA A 277 6.88 -21.26 -9.00
C ALA A 277 6.01 -20.21 -8.28
N PRO A 278 4.79 -20.58 -7.84
CA PRO A 278 4.01 -19.72 -6.95
C PRO A 278 4.76 -19.44 -5.64
N ILE A 279 4.70 -18.19 -5.16
CA ILE A 279 5.37 -17.74 -3.92
C ILE A 279 4.33 -17.33 -2.88
N THR A 280 4.57 -17.62 -1.60
CA THR A 280 3.70 -17.17 -0.50
C THR A 280 3.88 -15.67 -0.23
N ASN A 281 2.89 -15.03 0.40
CA ASN A 281 3.00 -13.63 0.82
C ASN A 281 4.23 -13.44 1.73
N LYS A 282 4.45 -14.36 2.68
CA LYS A 282 5.60 -14.36 3.59
C LYS A 282 6.93 -14.50 2.86
N ASN A 283 7.07 -15.48 1.98
CA ASN A 283 8.34 -15.73 1.27
C ASN A 283 8.67 -14.60 0.28
N LEU A 284 7.65 -13.97 -0.32
CA LEU A 284 7.85 -12.79 -1.16
C LEU A 284 8.49 -11.65 -0.35
N VAL A 285 7.94 -11.34 0.83
CA VAL A 285 8.46 -10.27 1.69
C VAL A 285 9.84 -10.61 2.26
N ILE A 286 10.07 -11.85 2.72
CA ILE A 286 11.38 -12.28 3.22
C ILE A 286 12.47 -12.12 2.14
N ARG A 287 12.19 -12.52 0.91
CA ARG A 287 13.14 -12.36 -0.21
C ARG A 287 13.38 -10.90 -0.55
N ALA A 288 12.32 -10.09 -0.61
CA ALA A 288 12.45 -8.65 -0.84
C ALA A 288 13.30 -7.99 0.27
N ARG A 289 13.04 -8.35 1.52
CA ARG A 289 13.78 -7.90 2.70
C ARG A 289 15.25 -8.29 2.65
N ARG A 290 15.59 -9.52 2.27
CA ARG A 290 16.99 -9.95 2.10
C ARG A 290 17.70 -9.17 1.00
N ILE A 291 17.05 -8.96 -0.15
CA ILE A 291 17.64 -8.24 -1.28
C ILE A 291 17.87 -6.78 -0.93
N LEU A 292 16.88 -6.10 -0.35
CA LEU A 292 16.93 -4.68 -0.05
C LEU A 292 17.77 -4.37 1.20
N GLY A 293 17.71 -5.20 2.24
CA GLY A 293 18.51 -5.03 3.46
C GLY A 293 20.02 -5.20 3.23
N ASN A 294 20.42 -5.96 2.21
CA ASN A 294 21.82 -6.14 1.82
C ASN A 294 22.36 -5.04 0.90
N ARG A 295 21.57 -4.00 0.59
CA ARG A 295 22.03 -2.88 -0.23
C ARG A 295 23.02 -2.05 0.56
N LYS A 296 24.14 -1.67 -0.08
CA LYS A 296 25.14 -0.78 0.52
C LYS A 296 24.63 0.64 0.74
N LYS A 297 23.64 1.08 -0.04
CA LYS A 297 23.02 2.41 0.05
C LYS A 297 21.53 2.25 0.28
N ASP A 298 21.01 3.00 1.25
CA ASP A 298 19.59 3.02 1.62
C ASP A 298 18.98 1.62 1.76
N PRO A 299 19.49 0.79 2.70
CA PRO A 299 18.87 -0.49 3.00
C PRO A 299 17.44 -0.26 3.50
N GLN A 300 16.54 -1.14 3.07
CA GLN A 300 15.13 -1.08 3.43
C GLN A 300 14.66 -2.48 3.77
N HIS A 301 13.81 -2.57 4.77
CA HIS A 301 13.33 -3.84 5.27
C HIS A 301 11.81 -3.92 5.17
N PRO A 302 11.28 -4.35 4.00
CA PRO A 302 9.86 -4.62 3.83
C PRO A 302 9.26 -5.48 4.93
N CYS A 303 8.00 -5.20 5.22
CA CYS A 303 7.23 -5.88 6.27
C CYS A 303 5.93 -6.47 5.71
N LEU A 304 5.39 -7.45 6.43
CA LEU A 304 4.13 -8.12 6.12
C LEU A 304 3.19 -8.04 7.33
N TYR A 305 2.00 -7.50 7.10
CA TYR A 305 0.92 -7.40 8.10
C TYR A 305 -0.31 -8.13 7.60
N CYS A 306 -0.66 -9.23 8.26
CA CYS A 306 -1.83 -10.05 7.97
C CYS A 306 -2.00 -11.16 9.02
N SER A 307 -3.09 -11.93 8.92
CA SER A 307 -3.22 -13.19 9.64
C SER A 307 -2.16 -14.21 9.22
N ARG A 308 -1.86 -15.19 10.09
CA ARG A 308 -0.91 -16.28 9.77
C ARG A 308 -1.32 -17.05 8.52
N LYS A 309 -2.62 -17.34 8.38
CA LYS A 309 -3.18 -17.99 7.19
C LYS A 309 -2.88 -17.21 5.91
N ASN A 310 -3.06 -15.90 5.93
CA ASN A 310 -2.74 -15.05 4.79
C ASN A 310 -1.22 -14.98 4.53
N ALA A 311 -0.38 -15.06 5.56
CA ALA A 311 1.07 -15.09 5.39
C ALA A 311 1.53 -16.31 4.57
N ASP A 312 0.96 -17.47 4.89
CA ASP A 312 1.30 -18.76 4.28
C ASP A 312 0.56 -18.98 2.94
N ALA A 313 -0.47 -18.18 2.65
CA ALA A 313 -1.17 -18.22 1.38
C ALA A 313 -0.28 -17.74 0.21
N VAL A 314 -0.49 -18.37 -0.96
CA VAL A 314 0.18 -18.00 -2.21
C VAL A 314 -0.25 -16.59 -2.65
N PHE A 315 0.73 -15.73 -2.92
CA PHE A 315 0.54 -14.34 -3.34
C PHE A 315 -0.38 -14.28 -4.57
N LEU A 316 -1.51 -13.58 -4.42
CA LEU A 316 -2.55 -13.39 -5.44
C LEU A 316 -3.14 -14.67 -6.07
N ARG A 317 -3.00 -15.85 -5.44
CA ARG A 317 -3.59 -17.07 -5.99
C ARG A 317 -5.12 -16.99 -6.00
N LYS A 318 -5.74 -17.30 -7.14
CA LYS A 318 -7.19 -17.47 -7.25
C LYS A 318 -7.66 -18.60 -6.33
N ALA A 319 -8.73 -18.39 -5.57
CA ALA A 319 -9.36 -19.49 -4.84
C ALA A 319 -9.78 -20.59 -5.82
N SER A 320 -9.38 -21.84 -5.58
CA SER A 320 -9.91 -22.99 -6.32
C SER A 320 -11.05 -23.59 -5.49
N PRO A 321 -12.28 -23.69 -6.01
CA PRO A 321 -13.34 -24.38 -5.27
C PRO A 321 -12.95 -25.85 -5.08
N GLY A 322 -12.95 -26.31 -3.83
CA GLY A 322 -12.78 -27.73 -3.48
C GLY A 322 -11.35 -28.26 -3.38
N ARG A 323 -10.31 -27.44 -3.48
CA ARG A 323 -8.92 -27.84 -3.14
C ARG A 323 -8.43 -27.04 -1.95
N ALA A 324 -8.00 -27.75 -0.91
CA ALA A 324 -7.25 -27.17 0.20
C ALA A 324 -6.04 -26.40 -0.37
N GLU A 325 -5.74 -25.27 0.25
CA GLU A 325 -4.58 -24.48 -0.11
C GLU A 325 -3.33 -25.34 0.07
N ILE A 326 -2.70 -25.77 -1.03
CA ILE A 326 -1.45 -26.53 -0.96
C ILE A 326 -0.41 -25.59 -0.33
N CYS A 327 -0.03 -25.88 0.92
CA CYS A 327 1.15 -25.34 1.57
C CYS A 327 2.38 -26.15 1.13
N GLU A 328 3.45 -25.42 0.85
CA GLU A 328 4.85 -25.87 0.70
C GLU A 328 5.13 -26.89 -0.43
N THR A 329 5.92 -26.45 -1.41
CA THR A 329 6.71 -27.35 -2.24
C THR A 329 8.08 -27.55 -1.62
N SER A 330 8.63 -28.76 -1.74
CA SER A 330 9.88 -29.25 -1.12
C SER A 330 11.16 -28.43 -1.38
N GLU A 331 11.10 -27.36 -2.18
CA GLU A 331 12.22 -26.43 -2.39
C GLU A 331 12.38 -25.39 -1.26
N ASP A 332 11.39 -25.22 -0.38
CA ASP A 332 11.47 -24.27 0.75
C ASP A 332 12.35 -24.77 1.91
N ARG A 333 12.91 -25.98 1.85
CA ARG A 333 13.81 -26.54 2.88
C ARG A 333 15.30 -26.25 2.69
N VAL A 334 15.68 -25.46 1.68
CA VAL A 334 17.11 -25.16 1.39
C VAL A 334 17.49 -23.72 1.75
N VAL A 335 16.64 -23.00 2.50
CA VAL A 335 16.93 -21.62 2.95
C VAL A 335 16.75 -21.50 4.47
N GLU A 336 17.28 -22.47 5.20
CA GLU A 336 17.54 -22.36 6.64
C GLU A 336 18.99 -22.80 6.95
N GLU A 337 19.96 -22.18 6.28
CA GLU A 337 21.36 -22.10 6.73
C GLU A 337 21.96 -20.73 6.41
#